data_AF-A0A954GMB0-F1
#
_entry.id   AF-A0A954GMB0-F1
#
_cell.length_a   1.000
_cell.length_b   1.000
_cell.length_c   1.000
_cell.angle_alpha   90.00
_cell.angle_beta   90.00
_cell.angle_gamma   90.00
#
_symmetry.space_group_name_H-M   'P 1'
#
loop_
_entity.id
_entity.type
_entity.pdbx_description
1 polymer ?
#
loop_
_entity_poly.entity_id
_entity_poly.type
_entity_poly.pdbx_seq_one_letter_code
_entity_poly.pdbx_strand_id
1 'polypeptide(L)'
;MTIRNVLGALVLGVFVASVAVAEDSPALVFNNAMSNANKRLSKAGYNFGVTLAPIFNGTEFDGKKAKEQLDEIKEVLDQVNNDMKALRIPDSDEARALYEAHQQFLKGQKKMLRNEFADLLEIASDDTLTNEAKKQKLGEILEEVGKIEKKDLTRLQEAQRAFGKRHNIIIEDAEGE
;
A
#
# COMPACT_ATOMS: atom_id res chain seq x y z
N MET A 1 13.63 -17.93 -1.90
CA MET A 1 12.70 -16.79 -1.87
C MET A 1 13.20 -15.80 -2.91
N THR A 2 12.52 -15.65 -4.04
CA THR A 2 12.93 -14.74 -5.12
C THR A 2 12.64 -13.29 -4.72
N ILE A 3 13.49 -12.34 -5.14
CA ILE A 3 13.36 -10.88 -4.89
C ILE A 3 11.96 -10.36 -5.25
N ARG A 4 11.35 -10.97 -6.28
CA ARG A 4 9.98 -10.72 -6.73
C ARG A 4 8.92 -10.99 -5.64
N ASN A 5 9.16 -11.89 -4.69
CA ASN A 5 8.22 -12.23 -3.61
C ASN A 5 8.34 -11.32 -2.38
N VAL A 6 9.49 -10.65 -2.18
CA VAL A 6 9.69 -9.73 -1.04
C VAL A 6 9.30 -8.30 -1.44
N LEU A 7 9.65 -7.88 -2.66
CA LEU A 7 9.20 -6.59 -3.21
C LEU A 7 7.75 -6.61 -3.69
N GLY A 8 7.24 -7.79 -4.09
CA GLY A 8 5.84 -7.99 -4.48
C GLY A 8 4.85 -7.97 -3.30
N ALA A 9 5.32 -8.09 -2.05
CA ALA A 9 4.45 -8.10 -0.88
C ALA A 9 3.86 -6.71 -0.54
N LEU A 10 4.50 -5.63 -1.01
CA LEU A 10 4.01 -4.25 -0.91
C LEU A 10 3.04 -3.87 -2.05
N VAL A 11 2.76 -4.79 -2.97
CA VAL A 11 1.75 -4.59 -4.01
C VAL A 11 0.40 -4.82 -3.37
N LEU A 12 -0.14 -3.72 -2.82
CA LEU A 12 -1.52 -3.63 -2.39
C LEU A 12 -2.43 -4.26 -3.45
N GLY A 13 -3.14 -5.32 -3.07
CA GLY A 13 -4.20 -5.90 -3.89
C GLY A 13 -5.21 -4.81 -4.21
N VAL A 14 -5.10 -4.24 -5.41
CA VAL A 14 -5.99 -3.18 -5.88
C VAL A 14 -7.28 -3.83 -6.34
N PHE A 15 -8.38 -3.54 -5.68
CA PHE A 15 -9.67 -3.99 -6.20
C PHE A 15 -10.10 -3.12 -7.36
N VAL A 16 -10.33 -3.72 -8.52
CA VAL A 16 -11.01 -3.05 -9.62
C VAL A 16 -12.50 -3.35 -9.48
N ALA A 17 -13.34 -2.32 -9.52
CA ALA A 17 -14.77 -2.51 -9.51
C ALA A 17 -15.30 -2.56 -10.94
N SER A 18 -16.03 -3.62 -11.27
CA SER A 18 -16.86 -3.71 -12.47
C SER A 18 -18.33 -3.56 -12.06
N VAL A 19 -19.15 -2.89 -12.89
CA VAL A 19 -20.49 -2.43 -12.48
C VAL A 19 -21.63 -3.13 -13.20
N ALA A 20 -22.69 -3.41 -12.44
CA ALA A 20 -24.08 -3.56 -12.90
C ALA A 20 -24.97 -2.38 -12.46
N VAL A 21 -24.38 -1.28 -11.95
CA VAL A 21 -25.05 -0.10 -11.38
C VAL A 21 -24.69 1.15 -12.20
N ALA A 22 -25.55 2.18 -12.20
CA ALA A 22 -25.26 3.45 -12.85
C ALA A 22 -23.89 4.03 -12.46
N GLU A 23 -23.14 4.51 -13.46
CA GLU A 23 -21.76 5.00 -13.33
C GLU A 23 -21.60 6.14 -12.29
N ASP A 24 -22.67 6.89 -12.01
CA ASP A 24 -22.64 8.03 -11.09
C ASP A 24 -23.26 7.76 -9.70
N SER A 25 -23.52 6.49 -9.34
CA SER A 25 -24.08 6.22 -8.02
C SER A 25 -23.10 6.64 -6.90
N PRO A 26 -23.57 7.27 -5.80
CA PRO A 26 -22.69 7.67 -4.69
C PRO A 26 -21.86 6.51 -4.12
N ALA A 27 -22.41 5.29 -4.14
CA ALA A 27 -21.73 4.10 -3.69
C ALA A 27 -20.57 3.69 -4.60
N LEU A 28 -20.76 3.75 -5.92
CA LEU A 28 -19.70 3.47 -6.88
C LEU A 28 -18.60 4.53 -6.82
N VAL A 29 -18.97 5.81 -6.75
CA VAL A 29 -18.02 6.93 -6.60
C VAL A 29 -17.17 6.75 -5.34
N PHE A 30 -17.80 6.43 -4.22
CA PHE A 30 -17.11 6.16 -2.95
C PHE A 30 -16.12 4.98 -3.07
N ASN A 31 -16.56 3.84 -3.61
CA ASN A 31 -15.69 2.67 -3.79
C ASN A 31 -14.53 2.95 -4.77
N ASN A 32 -14.78 3.66 -5.87
CA ASN A 32 -13.75 4.01 -6.85
C ASN A 32 -12.72 4.96 -6.25
N ALA A 33 -13.13 5.91 -5.41
CA ALA A 33 -12.21 6.78 -4.69
C ALA A 33 -11.27 5.97 -3.77
N MET A 34 -11.81 5.00 -3.02
CA MET A 34 -11.02 4.10 -2.17
C MET A 34 -10.04 3.24 -2.99
N SER A 35 -10.52 2.65 -4.09
CA SER A 35 -9.68 1.86 -5.00
C SER A 35 -8.54 2.70 -5.59
N ASN A 36 -8.84 3.90 -6.07
CA ASN A 36 -7.84 4.80 -6.67
C ASN A 36 -6.82 5.30 -5.63
N ALA A 37 -7.25 5.54 -4.39
CA ALA A 37 -6.34 5.84 -3.28
C ALA A 37 -5.35 4.69 -3.06
N ASN A 38 -5.84 3.45 -3.00
CA ASN A 38 -4.99 2.27 -2.82
C ASN A 38 -4.05 2.04 -4.00
N LYS A 39 -4.50 2.28 -5.25
CA LYS A 39 -3.65 2.24 -6.46
C LYS A 39 -2.47 3.20 -6.36
N ARG A 40 -2.72 4.44 -5.94
CA ARG A 40 -1.68 5.47 -5.79
C ARG A 40 -0.64 5.05 -4.75
N LEU A 41 -1.10 4.58 -3.59
CA LEU A 41 -0.22 4.06 -2.55
C LEU A 41 0.59 2.84 -3.02
N SER A 42 -0.06 1.89 -3.70
CA SER A 42 0.60 0.70 -4.25
C SER A 42 1.70 1.06 -5.22
N LYS A 43 1.42 2.00 -6.14
CA LYS A 43 2.39 2.43 -7.14
C LYS A 43 3.58 3.12 -6.50
N ALA A 44 3.34 4.01 -5.53
CA ALA A 44 4.42 4.70 -4.82
C ALA A 44 5.27 3.70 -4.01
N GLY A 45 4.62 2.78 -3.28
CA GLY A 45 5.29 1.71 -2.53
C GLY A 45 6.16 0.82 -3.44
N TYR A 46 5.62 0.41 -4.59
CA TYR A 46 6.35 -0.35 -5.60
C TYR A 46 7.59 0.40 -6.10
N ASN A 47 7.45 1.68 -6.46
CA ASN A 47 8.57 2.47 -6.96
C ASN A 47 9.71 2.58 -5.94
N PHE A 48 9.39 2.78 -4.65
CA PHE A 48 10.39 2.73 -3.59
C PHE A 48 11.02 1.35 -3.47
N GLY A 49 10.23 0.27 -3.48
CA GLY A 49 10.75 -1.10 -3.46
C GLY A 49 11.74 -1.38 -4.59
N VAL A 50 11.47 -0.89 -5.80
CA VAL A 50 12.39 -0.98 -6.94
C VAL A 50 13.74 -0.33 -6.66
N THR A 51 13.79 0.76 -5.87
CA THR A 51 15.07 1.40 -5.50
C THR A 51 15.93 0.55 -4.56
N LEU A 52 15.33 -0.40 -3.84
CA LEU A 52 16.05 -1.33 -2.95
C LEU A 52 16.54 -2.60 -3.69
N ALA A 53 15.96 -2.92 -4.85
CA ALA A 53 16.32 -4.10 -5.65
C ALA A 53 17.83 -4.24 -5.94
N PRO A 54 18.60 -3.16 -6.21
CA PRO A 54 20.04 -3.26 -6.42
C PRO A 54 20.79 -3.95 -5.27
N ILE A 55 20.39 -3.70 -4.02
CA ILE A 55 21.03 -4.31 -2.84
C ILE A 55 20.89 -5.82 -2.90
N PHE A 56 19.70 -6.32 -3.25
CA PHE A 56 19.46 -7.76 -3.37
C PHE A 56 20.16 -8.39 -4.58
N ASN A 57 20.30 -7.63 -5.66
CA ASN A 57 21.00 -8.06 -6.87
C ASN A 57 22.53 -7.94 -6.76
N GLY A 58 23.06 -7.32 -5.71
CA GLY A 58 24.49 -7.04 -5.58
C GLY A 58 25.01 -5.98 -6.55
N THR A 59 24.12 -5.09 -7.01
CA THR A 59 24.47 -3.95 -7.87
C THR A 59 24.46 -2.65 -7.07
N GLU A 60 24.92 -1.55 -7.67
CA GLU A 60 25.04 -0.24 -7.01
C GLU A 60 23.68 0.31 -6.55
N PHE A 61 23.62 0.73 -5.29
CA PHE A 61 22.44 1.32 -4.66
C PHE A 61 22.47 2.85 -4.75
N ASP A 62 21.41 3.45 -5.30
CA ASP A 62 21.24 4.90 -5.35
C ASP A 62 20.42 5.39 -4.15
N GLY A 63 21.11 5.73 -3.06
CA GLY A 63 20.49 6.21 -1.83
C GLY A 63 19.76 7.54 -1.99
N LYS A 64 20.17 8.39 -2.93
CA LYS A 64 19.49 9.66 -3.21
C LYS A 64 18.12 9.37 -3.82
N LYS A 65 18.07 8.54 -4.86
CA LYS A 65 16.81 8.14 -5.49
C LYS A 65 15.88 7.39 -4.53
N ALA A 66 16.43 6.51 -3.68
CA ALA A 66 15.64 5.82 -2.66
C ALA A 66 15.00 6.79 -1.66
N LYS A 67 15.74 7.82 -1.23
CA LYS A 67 15.22 8.89 -0.37
C LYS A 67 14.10 9.69 -1.06
N GLU A 68 14.31 10.10 -2.31
CA GLU A 68 13.30 10.82 -3.10
C GLU A 68 12.00 10.01 -3.21
N GLN A 69 12.10 8.70 -3.47
CA GLN A 69 10.93 7.81 -3.54
C GLN A 69 10.25 7.61 -2.17
N LEU A 70 11.01 7.56 -1.08
CA LEU A 70 10.44 7.50 0.26
C LEU A 70 9.64 8.78 0.58
N ASP A 71 10.16 9.95 0.20
CA ASP A 71 9.47 11.22 0.40
C ASP A 71 8.22 11.32 -0.50
N GLU A 72 8.29 10.83 -1.74
CA GLU A 72 7.12 10.72 -2.64
C GLU A 72 5.99 9.87 -2.02
N ILE A 73 6.29 8.72 -1.39
CA ILE A 73 5.26 7.91 -0.74
C ILE A 73 4.59 8.68 0.41
N LYS A 74 5.37 9.42 1.22
CA LYS A 74 4.82 10.23 2.32
C LYS A 74 3.85 11.28 1.77
N GLU A 75 4.24 11.97 0.70
CA GLU A 75 3.37 12.95 0.04
C GLU A 75 2.08 12.31 -0.50
N VAL A 76 2.20 11.17 -1.19
CA VAL A 76 1.02 10.42 -1.69
C VAL A 76 0.12 9.99 -0.53
N LEU A 77 0.68 9.52 0.59
CA LEU A 77 -0.10 9.13 1.76
C LEU A 77 -0.82 10.31 2.42
N ASP A 78 -0.17 11.46 2.54
CA ASP A 78 -0.81 12.65 3.09
C ASP A 78 -1.90 13.19 2.14
N GLN A 79 -1.67 13.16 0.82
CA GLN A 79 -2.70 13.49 -0.17
C GLN A 79 -3.90 12.53 -0.06
N VAL A 80 -3.67 11.22 -0.04
CA VAL A 80 -4.74 10.22 0.11
C VAL A 80 -5.50 10.44 1.41
N ASN A 81 -4.82 10.67 2.53
CA ASN A 81 -5.49 10.97 3.80
C ASN A 81 -6.39 12.22 3.71
N ASN A 82 -5.95 13.27 3.00
CA ASN A 82 -6.75 14.48 2.81
C ASN A 82 -7.94 14.24 1.89
N ASP A 83 -7.73 13.54 0.77
CA ASP A 83 -8.79 13.16 -0.18
C ASP A 83 -9.89 12.34 0.54
N MET A 84 -9.49 11.38 1.38
CA MET A 84 -10.44 10.55 2.12
C MET A 84 -11.21 11.33 3.20
N LYS A 85 -10.65 12.38 3.80
CA LYS A 85 -11.40 13.25 4.73
C LYS A 85 -12.47 14.08 4.01
N ALA A 86 -12.22 14.46 2.76
CA ALA A 86 -13.16 15.20 1.93
C ALA A 86 -14.22 14.29 1.28
N LEU A 87 -14.02 12.97 1.32
CA LEU A 87 -14.89 12.01 0.66
C LEU A 87 -16.25 11.91 1.34
N ARG A 88 -17.32 12.07 0.56
CA ARG A 88 -18.69 11.83 1.04
C ARG A 88 -18.91 10.34 1.24
N ILE A 89 -19.23 9.96 2.47
CA ILE A 89 -19.55 8.57 2.82
C ILE A 89 -21.06 8.33 2.52
N PRO A 90 -21.43 7.30 1.75
CA PRO A 90 -22.81 6.89 1.59
C PRO A 90 -23.48 6.55 2.93
N ASP A 91 -24.80 6.76 3.04
CA ASP A 91 -25.56 6.45 4.26
C ASP A 91 -25.84 4.95 4.36
N SER A 92 -24.83 4.18 4.76
CA SER A 92 -24.97 2.76 5.09
C SER A 92 -23.94 2.31 6.13
N ASP A 93 -24.27 1.27 6.89
CA ASP A 93 -23.36 0.70 7.90
C ASP A 93 -22.08 0.17 7.25
N GLU A 94 -22.20 -0.48 6.10
CA GLU A 94 -21.07 -1.02 5.34
C GLU A 94 -20.18 0.08 4.76
N ALA A 95 -20.76 1.24 4.37
CA ALA A 95 -20.00 2.38 3.90
C ALA A 95 -19.11 2.96 5.01
N ARG A 96 -19.68 3.10 6.21
CA ARG A 96 -18.96 3.53 7.41
C ARG A 96 -17.89 2.53 7.82
N ALA A 97 -18.22 1.24 7.81
CA ALA A 97 -17.25 0.17 8.11
C ALA A 97 -16.08 0.15 7.11
N LEU A 98 -16.34 0.32 5.81
CA LEU A 98 -15.29 0.43 4.78
C LEU A 98 -14.42 1.67 5.00
N TYR A 99 -15.04 2.82 5.29
CA TYR A 99 -14.30 4.04 5.62
C TYR A 99 -13.38 3.85 6.83
N GLU A 100 -13.90 3.29 7.92
CA GLU A 100 -13.12 3.04 9.14
C GLU A 100 -11.97 2.06 8.92
N ALA A 101 -12.21 0.98 8.17
CA ALA A 101 -11.17 0.02 7.79
C ALA A 101 -10.07 0.70 6.97
N HIS A 102 -10.44 1.57 6.04
CA HIS A 102 -9.49 2.34 5.23
C HIS A 102 -8.67 3.30 6.08
N GLN A 103 -9.29 4.06 6.99
CA GLN A 103 -8.57 4.94 7.91
C GLN A 103 -7.57 4.20 8.81
N GLN A 104 -7.94 2.99 9.27
CA GLN A 104 -7.02 2.15 10.04
C GLN A 104 -5.84 1.67 9.19
N PHE A 105 -6.10 1.25 7.95
CA PHE A 105 -5.08 0.89 6.99
C PHE A 105 -4.11 2.06 6.73
N LEU A 106 -4.61 3.29 6.45
CA LEU A 106 -3.78 4.47 6.25
C LEU A 106 -2.95 4.82 7.50
N LYS A 107 -3.48 4.60 8.70
CA LYS A 107 -2.74 4.78 9.96
C LYS A 107 -1.60 3.76 10.08
N GLY A 108 -1.84 2.50 9.69
CA GLY A 108 -0.82 1.45 9.60
C GLY A 108 0.30 1.85 8.65
N GLN A 109 -0.05 2.25 7.42
CA GLN A 109 0.90 2.76 6.41
C GLN A 109 1.72 3.95 6.93
N LYS A 110 1.09 4.92 7.59
CA LYS A 110 1.79 6.07 8.18
C LYS A 110 2.80 5.68 9.24
N LYS A 111 2.46 4.66 10.06
CA LYS A 111 3.38 4.13 11.07
C LYS A 111 4.57 3.45 10.37
N MET A 112 4.31 2.58 9.39
CA MET A 112 5.35 1.86 8.63
C MET A 112 6.33 2.80 7.91
N LEU A 113 5.81 3.86 7.28
CA LEU A 113 6.67 4.85 6.62
C LEU A 113 7.57 5.61 7.59
N ARG A 114 7.13 5.79 8.83
CA ARG A 114 7.86 6.59 9.82
C ARG A 114 9.01 5.82 10.45
N ASN A 115 8.83 4.54 10.76
CA ASN A 115 9.88 3.77 11.46
C ASN A 115 10.52 2.80 10.48
N GLU A 116 9.76 1.84 9.99
CA GLU A 116 10.26 0.69 9.26
C GLU A 116 10.91 1.10 7.92
N PHE A 117 10.33 2.02 7.17
CA PHE A 117 10.91 2.47 5.89
C PHE A 117 12.10 3.42 6.07
N ALA A 118 12.14 4.16 7.19
CA ALA A 118 13.31 4.95 7.53
C ALA A 118 14.50 4.03 7.86
N ASP A 119 14.25 2.96 8.63
CA ASP A 119 15.25 1.94 8.94
C ASP A 119 15.77 1.23 7.68
N LEU A 120 14.87 0.91 6.72
CA LEU A 120 15.27 0.35 5.42
C LEU A 120 16.26 1.26 4.70
N LEU A 121 15.99 2.57 4.63
CA LEU A 121 16.87 3.53 3.96
C LEU A 121 18.20 3.70 4.70
N GLU A 122 18.19 3.71 6.04
CA GLU A 122 19.39 3.79 6.86
C GLU A 122 20.30 2.57 6.60
N ILE A 123 19.76 1.36 6.71
CA ILE A 123 20.52 0.12 6.45
C ILE A 123 21.04 0.07 5.01
N ALA A 124 20.22 0.48 4.05
CA ALA A 124 20.60 0.50 2.65
C ALA A 124 21.80 1.43 2.40
N SER A 125 21.83 2.57 3.09
CA SER A 125 22.83 3.63 2.93
C SER A 125 24.08 3.44 3.78
N ASP A 126 24.08 2.51 4.75
CA ASP A 126 25.20 2.27 5.67
C ASP A 126 26.42 1.67 4.94
N ASP A 127 27.51 2.42 4.81
CA ASP A 127 28.74 1.98 4.14
C ASP A 127 29.60 1.03 4.98
N THR A 128 29.29 0.88 6.26
CA THR A 128 29.96 -0.04 7.18
C THR A 128 29.47 -1.48 7.06
N LEU A 129 28.28 -1.68 6.46
CA LEU A 129 27.69 -3.00 6.26
C LEU A 129 28.10 -3.61 4.91
N THR A 130 28.40 -4.91 4.92
CA THR A 130 28.52 -5.70 3.70
C THR A 130 27.17 -5.84 3.01
N ASN A 131 27.18 -6.09 1.69
CA ASN A 131 25.95 -6.32 0.93
C ASN A 131 25.12 -7.48 1.50
N GLU A 132 25.75 -8.55 1.95
CA GLU A 132 25.10 -9.69 2.59
C GLU A 132 24.41 -9.29 3.90
N ALA A 133 25.07 -8.49 4.74
CA ALA A 133 24.49 -7.98 5.98
C ALA A 133 23.29 -7.05 5.71
N LYS A 134 23.37 -6.19 4.69
CA LYS A 134 22.25 -5.35 4.25
C LYS A 134 21.07 -6.20 3.79
N LYS A 135 21.29 -7.17 2.90
CA LYS A 135 20.25 -8.08 2.40
C LYS A 135 19.50 -8.78 3.52
N GLN A 136 20.24 -9.31 4.51
CA GLN A 136 19.65 -9.99 5.64
C GLN A 136 18.76 -9.04 6.46
N LYS A 137 19.31 -7.90 6.90
CA LYS A 137 18.56 -6.95 7.74
C LYS A 137 17.35 -6.35 7.03
N LEU A 138 17.50 -5.97 5.76
CA LEU A 138 16.37 -5.48 4.94
C LEU A 138 15.31 -6.57 4.78
N GLY A 139 15.72 -7.83 4.56
CA GLY A 139 14.80 -8.96 4.44
C GLY A 139 13.96 -9.17 5.70
N GLU A 140 14.58 -9.08 6.88
CA GLU A 140 13.89 -9.21 8.17
C GLU A 140 12.84 -8.10 8.36
N ILE A 141 13.18 -6.85 8.06
CA ILE A 141 12.23 -5.72 8.15
C ILE A 141 11.10 -5.87 7.14
N LEU A 142 11.41 -6.21 5.89
CA LEU A 142 10.41 -6.37 4.83
C LEU A 142 9.44 -7.52 5.12
N GLU A 143 9.92 -8.61 5.75
CA GLU A 143 9.04 -9.70 6.18
C GLU A 143 8.05 -9.25 7.26
N GLU A 144 8.52 -8.48 8.26
CA GLU A 144 7.65 -7.97 9.33
C GLU A 144 6.64 -6.94 8.81
N VAL A 145 7.08 -6.01 7.96
CA VAL A 145 6.21 -5.06 7.25
C VAL A 145 5.13 -5.81 6.47
N GLY A 146 5.50 -6.85 5.72
CA GLY A 146 4.55 -7.66 4.95
C GLY A 146 3.50 -8.36 5.82
N LYS A 147 3.86 -8.82 7.03
CA LYS A 147 2.90 -9.41 7.98
C LYS A 147 1.90 -8.39 8.50
N ILE A 148 2.39 -7.21 8.88
CA ILE A 148 1.55 -6.10 9.39
C ILE A 148 0.60 -5.63 8.29
N GLU A 149 1.14 -5.34 7.10
CA GLU A 149 0.37 -4.88 5.96
C GLU A 149 -0.70 -5.89 5.54
N LYS A 150 -0.36 -7.18 5.45
CA LYS A 150 -1.31 -8.23 5.09
C LYS A 150 -2.52 -8.28 6.02
N LYS A 151 -2.30 -8.08 7.33
CA LYS A 151 -3.38 -8.06 8.33
C LYS A 151 -4.32 -6.88 8.10
N ASP A 152 -3.77 -5.67 7.94
CA ASP A 152 -4.56 -4.45 7.74
C ASP A 152 -5.27 -4.49 6.38
N LEU A 153 -4.59 -4.99 5.35
CA LEU A 153 -5.16 -5.18 4.02
C LEU A 153 -6.34 -6.13 4.09
N THR A 154 -6.20 -7.32 4.67
CA THR A 154 -7.27 -8.33 4.76
C THR A 154 -8.56 -7.73 5.30
N ARG A 155 -8.48 -6.96 6.40
CA ARG A 155 -9.64 -6.28 6.99
C ARG A 155 -10.27 -5.27 6.03
N LEU A 156 -9.46 -4.50 5.31
CA LEU A 156 -9.94 -3.57 4.28
C LEU A 156 -10.64 -4.31 3.13
N GLN A 157 -10.08 -5.44 2.66
CA GLN A 157 -10.68 -6.26 1.60
C GLN A 157 -12.05 -6.81 2.02
N GLU A 158 -12.16 -7.33 3.24
CA GLU A 158 -13.41 -7.84 3.80
C GLU A 158 -14.49 -6.75 3.85
N ALA A 159 -14.13 -5.56 4.35
CA ALA A 159 -15.05 -4.42 4.39
C ALA A 159 -15.48 -3.97 2.98
N GLN A 160 -14.55 -3.99 2.02
CA GLN A 160 -14.85 -3.61 0.64
C GLN A 160 -15.77 -4.61 -0.05
N ARG A 161 -15.57 -5.92 0.17
CA ARG A 161 -16.47 -6.98 -0.32
C ARG A 161 -17.87 -6.86 0.29
N ALA A 162 -17.96 -6.59 1.60
CA ALA A 162 -19.25 -6.38 2.26
C ALA A 162 -19.99 -5.17 1.68
N PHE A 163 -19.29 -4.06 1.48
CA PHE A 163 -19.84 -2.87 0.81
C PHE A 163 -20.29 -3.19 -0.63
N GLY A 164 -19.44 -3.87 -1.41
CA GLY A 164 -19.77 -4.23 -2.79
C GLY A 164 -21.02 -5.10 -2.88
N LYS A 165 -21.13 -6.12 -2.02
CA LYS A 165 -22.33 -6.97 -1.93
C LYS A 165 -23.59 -6.16 -1.58
N ARG A 166 -23.50 -5.19 -0.67
CA ARG A 166 -24.64 -4.34 -0.29
C ARG A 166 -25.14 -3.48 -1.44
N HIS A 167 -24.23 -2.98 -2.27
CA HIS A 167 -24.51 -2.01 -3.32
C HIS A 167 -24.50 -2.60 -4.74
N ASN A 168 -24.47 -3.93 -4.87
CA ASN A 168 -24.36 -4.65 -6.16
C ASN A 168 -23.17 -4.21 -7.02
N ILE A 169 -22.04 -3.92 -6.38
CA ILE A 169 -20.77 -3.61 -7.03
C ILE A 169 -19.94 -4.89 -7.07
N ILE A 170 -19.46 -5.28 -8.25
CA ILE A 170 -18.56 -6.42 -8.38
C ILE A 170 -17.17 -5.93 -8.02
N ILE A 171 -16.55 -6.63 -7.08
CA ILE A 171 -15.21 -6.34 -6.58
C ILE A 171 -14.32 -7.45 -7.12
N GLU A 172 -13.49 -7.12 -8.11
CA GLU A 172 -12.51 -8.05 -8.67
C GLU A 172 -11.22 -7.95 -7.87
N ASP A 173 -10.77 -9.09 -7.35
CA ASP A 173 -9.42 -9.21 -6.81
C ASP A 173 -8.44 -8.91 -7.97
N ALA A 174 -7.60 -7.88 -7.87
CA ALA A 174 -6.44 -7.83 -8.79
C ALA A 174 -5.57 -9.04 -8.45
N GLU A 175 -5.59 -10.05 -9.32
CA GLU A 175 -4.57 -11.08 -9.31
C GLU A 175 -3.23 -10.37 -9.50
N GLY A 176 -2.30 -10.57 -8.55
CA GLY A 176 -0.98 -9.98 -8.61
C GLY A 176 -0.22 -10.53 -9.81
N GLU A 177 -0.10 -9.73 -10.87
CA GLU A 177 0.79 -9.98 -12.01
C GLU A 177 2.27 -9.71 -11.65
#